data_AF-A0A5J4UMQ3-F1
#
_entry.id   AF-A0A5J4UMQ3-F1
#
_cell.length_a   1.000
_cell.length_b   1.000
_cell.length_c   1.000
_cell.angle_alpha   90.00
_cell.angle_beta   90.00
_cell.angle_gamma   90.00
#
_symmetry.space_group_name_H-M   'P 1'
#
loop_
_entity.id
_entity.type
_entity.pdbx_description
1 polymer ?
#
loop_
_entity_poly.entity_id
_entity_poly.type
_entity_poly.pdbx_seq_one_letter_code
_entity_poly.pdbx_strand_id
1 'polypeptide(L)'
;AADEDEEDESEDKLRGAVRNQVSDHEWEEALDASIQKTASAYTRLPSAVSKNHILRIIMAVLVFALAGMIPAILLSVFSYGLSEFSASVMLSGFREAQFLQVLLFMLQEVANAGELEFSTIDQEPLNPDITTSVVIKDFSHVKKDAVYIKSLLQKSFDFYNLLSSVLLESSNVPDGWTPDSKLSIDVKRADPEVAFVAFSKGPYQCPFDNETLCENPNRIYNYHTYVGFDLLNAHFEKYMKFFLTQDGKPQLASTEEFLFILTSANFDLRKQYDQFTTEFLARMNGSVNTFTIVNLVCMIVQVVLYILTLFLSVLPLKATLNTITNTTNKLHTLIPNNAQYSAEFEEEIWTGVHQFDAGRKKLYDLSMLIVDSIQQFMAHTEVHSLTMELLQQTKIQFTAEEKMMTQVSFTEDLMKKHTSEHLLLRQRMTTLCDNLTNRDDAIVFGALPLFQGLLSNHFTGLDKDFAKFFAKETGLEIDRPVDDQIADVFAIDEQEEMNR
;
A
#
# COMPACT_ATOMS: atom_id res chain seq x y z
N ALA A 1 -12.17 -44.72 -33.28
CA ALA A 1 -10.95 -45.54 -33.23
C ALA A 1 -10.49 -45.89 -34.64
N ALA A 2 -11.01 -46.91 -35.34
CA ALA A 2 -10.55 -47.19 -36.72
C ALA A 2 -10.99 -46.14 -37.77
N ASP A 3 -12.16 -45.51 -37.59
CA ASP A 3 -12.66 -44.48 -38.53
C ASP A 3 -12.06 -43.08 -38.28
N GLU A 4 -11.49 -42.81 -37.10
CA GLU A 4 -10.87 -41.50 -36.80
C GLU A 4 -9.44 -41.41 -37.40
N ASP A 5 -8.71 -42.53 -37.41
CA ASP A 5 -7.35 -42.59 -37.96
C ASP A 5 -7.33 -42.41 -39.50
N GLU A 6 -8.41 -42.79 -40.22
CA GLU A 6 -8.50 -42.61 -41.67
C GLU A 6 -8.84 -41.15 -42.07
N GLU A 7 -9.64 -40.44 -41.26
CA GLU A 7 -9.97 -39.02 -41.51
C GLU A 7 -8.75 -38.11 -41.28
N ASP A 8 -8.00 -38.31 -40.20
CA ASP A 8 -6.80 -37.54 -39.88
C ASP A 8 -5.68 -37.75 -40.92
N GLU A 9 -5.50 -38.97 -41.43
CA GLU A 9 -4.56 -39.25 -42.52
C GLU A 9 -4.91 -38.50 -43.82
N SER A 10 -6.20 -38.27 -44.07
CA SER A 10 -6.66 -37.58 -45.27
C SER A 10 -6.40 -36.06 -45.18
N GLU A 11 -6.58 -35.46 -44.01
CA GLU A 11 -6.28 -34.05 -43.76
C GLU A 11 -4.77 -33.77 -43.80
N ASP A 12 -3.96 -34.64 -43.20
CA ASP A 12 -2.49 -34.52 -43.21
C ASP A 12 -1.93 -34.56 -44.64
N LYS A 13 -2.45 -35.46 -45.49
CA LYS A 13 -2.09 -35.54 -46.91
C LYS A 13 -2.52 -34.30 -47.69
N LEU A 14 -3.70 -33.74 -47.37
CA LEU A 14 -4.19 -32.49 -47.97
C LEU A 14 -3.28 -31.31 -47.60
N ARG A 15 -2.90 -31.20 -46.32
CA ARG A 15 -2.02 -30.16 -45.76
C ARG A 15 -0.55 -30.30 -46.14
N GLY A 16 -0.16 -31.46 -46.69
CA GLY A 16 1.17 -31.66 -47.26
C GLY A 16 2.19 -32.29 -46.32
N ALA A 17 1.74 -32.82 -45.18
CA ALA A 17 2.56 -33.62 -44.31
C ALA A 17 3.12 -34.85 -45.04
N VAL A 18 4.38 -35.17 -44.75
CA VAL A 18 5.07 -36.36 -45.26
C VAL A 18 5.72 -37.06 -44.08
N ARG A 19 5.47 -38.35 -43.90
CA ARG A 19 6.01 -39.16 -42.80
C ARG A 19 6.65 -40.43 -43.36
N ASN A 20 7.85 -40.75 -42.90
CA ASN A 20 8.53 -42.05 -43.13
C ASN A 20 8.61 -42.52 -44.59
N GLN A 21 8.75 -41.61 -45.56
CA GLN A 21 8.93 -41.95 -46.98
C GLN A 21 10.40 -42.10 -47.36
N VAL A 22 11.29 -41.37 -46.69
CA VAL A 22 12.74 -41.43 -46.88
C VAL A 22 13.40 -41.70 -45.53
N SER A 23 14.32 -42.67 -45.46
CA SER A 23 15.08 -42.93 -44.23
C SER A 23 16.22 -41.92 -44.08
N ASP A 24 16.29 -41.22 -42.95
CA ASP A 24 17.25 -40.14 -42.72
C ASP A 24 17.77 -40.14 -41.26
N HIS A 25 18.44 -41.24 -40.91
CA HIS A 25 18.85 -41.49 -39.53
C HIS A 25 19.84 -40.45 -38.98
N GLU A 26 20.73 -39.91 -39.81
CA GLU A 26 21.73 -38.92 -39.35
C GLU A 26 21.04 -37.63 -38.88
N TRP A 27 20.03 -37.15 -39.61
CA TRP A 27 19.27 -35.98 -39.21
C TRP A 27 18.36 -36.24 -38.01
N GLU A 28 17.73 -37.41 -37.93
CA GLU A 28 16.92 -37.83 -36.78
C GLU A 28 17.78 -37.89 -35.50
N GLU A 29 18.98 -38.49 -35.56
CA GLU A 29 19.91 -38.51 -34.44
C GLU A 29 20.37 -37.10 -34.03
N ALA A 30 20.57 -36.19 -35.00
CA ALA A 30 20.91 -34.79 -34.71
C ALA A 30 19.76 -34.05 -34.00
N LEU A 31 18.51 -34.31 -34.40
CA LEU A 31 17.32 -33.76 -33.75
C LEU A 31 17.18 -34.28 -32.31
N ASP A 32 17.28 -35.59 -32.12
CA ASP A 32 17.23 -36.20 -30.79
C ASP A 32 18.35 -35.69 -29.88
N ALA A 33 19.58 -35.57 -30.40
CA ALA A 33 20.70 -35.00 -29.66
C ALA A 33 20.45 -33.54 -29.25
N SER A 34 19.86 -32.74 -30.13
CA SER A 34 19.49 -31.35 -29.84
C SER A 34 18.42 -31.27 -28.75
N ILE A 35 17.36 -32.07 -28.85
CA ILE A 35 16.28 -32.15 -27.86
C ILE A 35 16.82 -32.61 -26.51
N GLN A 36 17.61 -33.68 -26.47
CA GLN A 36 18.20 -34.19 -25.22
C GLN A 36 19.14 -33.17 -24.58
N LYS A 37 19.95 -32.46 -25.38
CA LYS A 37 20.82 -31.39 -24.88
C LYS A 37 19.99 -30.30 -24.21
N THR A 38 18.91 -29.84 -24.84
CA THR A 38 18.02 -28.81 -24.30
C THR A 38 17.27 -29.31 -23.06
N ALA A 39 16.70 -30.51 -23.08
CA ALA A 39 16.02 -31.12 -21.94
C ALA A 39 16.96 -31.31 -20.74
N SER A 40 18.21 -31.74 -20.98
CA SER A 40 19.22 -31.85 -19.93
C SER A 40 19.59 -30.49 -19.33
N ALA A 41 19.53 -29.42 -20.12
CA ALA A 41 19.77 -28.07 -19.65
C ALA A 41 18.60 -27.56 -18.79
N TYR A 42 17.35 -27.75 -19.23
CA TYR A 42 16.14 -27.41 -18.48
C TYR A 42 16.07 -28.13 -17.13
N THR A 43 16.30 -29.43 -17.11
CA THR A 43 16.23 -30.26 -15.89
C THR A 43 17.32 -29.93 -14.86
N ARG A 44 18.48 -29.44 -15.30
CA ARG A 44 19.59 -29.03 -14.43
C ARG A 44 19.39 -27.65 -13.81
N LEU A 45 18.44 -26.86 -14.28
CA LEU A 45 18.21 -25.51 -13.78
C LEU A 45 17.20 -25.57 -12.63
N PRO A 46 17.62 -25.29 -11.38
CA PRO A 46 16.70 -25.24 -10.27
C PRO A 46 15.68 -24.12 -10.50
N SER A 47 14.43 -24.35 -10.09
CA SER A 47 13.41 -23.30 -10.08
C SER A 47 13.96 -22.06 -9.39
N ALA A 48 13.85 -20.91 -10.09
CA ALA A 48 14.41 -19.66 -9.61
C ALA A 48 13.80 -19.24 -8.26
N VAL A 49 12.54 -19.62 -7.96
CA VAL A 49 11.87 -19.28 -6.71
C VAL A 49 11.55 -20.53 -5.89
N SER A 50 12.30 -20.75 -4.80
CA SER A 50 11.95 -21.77 -3.81
C SER A 50 10.78 -21.32 -2.92
N LYS A 51 9.98 -22.28 -2.42
CA LYS A 51 8.91 -22.02 -1.42
C LYS A 51 9.47 -21.33 -0.16
N ASN A 52 10.71 -21.61 0.21
CA ASN A 52 11.38 -20.98 1.34
C ASN A 52 11.61 -19.48 1.12
N HIS A 53 11.84 -19.04 -0.11
CA HIS A 53 11.98 -17.61 -0.44
C HIS A 53 10.65 -16.88 -0.24
N ILE A 54 9.55 -17.46 -0.71
CA ILE A 54 8.20 -16.90 -0.56
C ILE A 54 7.84 -16.75 0.93
N LEU A 55 8.08 -17.81 1.73
CA LEU A 55 7.80 -17.78 3.16
C LEU A 55 8.60 -16.68 3.88
N ARG A 56 9.88 -16.51 3.55
CA ARG A 56 10.73 -15.45 4.13
C ARG A 56 10.22 -14.05 3.79
N ILE A 57 9.77 -13.82 2.55
CA ILE A 57 9.19 -12.54 2.13
C ILE A 57 7.92 -12.25 2.94
N ILE A 58 7.02 -13.22 3.06
CA ILE A 58 5.77 -13.06 3.82
C ILE A 58 6.06 -12.74 5.28
N MET A 59 6.97 -13.48 5.92
CA MET A 59 7.35 -13.25 7.31
C MET A 59 7.97 -11.87 7.52
N ALA A 60 8.82 -11.40 6.59
CA ALA A 60 9.43 -10.08 6.65
C ALA A 60 8.38 -8.96 6.59
N VAL A 61 7.43 -9.07 5.67
CA VAL A 61 6.32 -8.11 5.52
C VAL A 61 5.46 -8.07 6.79
N LEU A 62 5.15 -9.25 7.35
CA LEU A 62 4.34 -9.35 8.57
C LEU A 62 5.04 -8.73 9.78
N VAL A 63 6.33 -9.00 9.98
CA VAL A 63 7.12 -8.38 11.06
C VAL A 63 7.18 -6.86 10.90
N PHE A 64 7.39 -6.37 9.67
CA PHE A 64 7.40 -4.94 9.39
C PHE A 64 6.06 -4.26 9.71
N ALA A 65 4.94 -4.90 9.32
CA ALA A 65 3.61 -4.39 9.61
C ALA A 65 3.31 -4.37 11.12
N LEU A 66 3.65 -5.44 11.85
CA LEU A 66 3.47 -5.50 13.30
C LEU A 66 4.30 -4.44 14.04
N ALA A 67 5.55 -4.21 13.61
CA ALA A 67 6.42 -3.19 14.17
C ALA A 67 5.86 -1.77 14.02
N GLY A 68 5.04 -1.51 13.00
CA GLY A 68 4.34 -0.23 12.83
C GLY A 68 3.01 -0.14 13.59
N MET A 69 2.20 -1.21 13.57
CA MET A 69 0.86 -1.19 14.16
C MET A 69 0.87 -1.15 15.70
N ILE A 70 1.76 -1.90 16.36
CA ILE A 70 1.78 -1.99 17.83
C ILE A 70 2.04 -0.61 18.48
N PRO A 71 3.08 0.15 18.09
CA PRO A 71 3.29 1.50 18.60
C PRO A 71 2.12 2.43 18.32
N ALA A 72 1.52 2.37 17.13
CA ALA A 72 0.40 3.22 16.75
C ALA A 72 -0.83 2.98 17.65
N ILE A 73 -1.14 1.71 17.95
CA ILE A 73 -2.24 1.35 18.86
C ILE A 73 -1.93 1.85 20.28
N LEU A 74 -0.72 1.62 20.79
CA LEU A 74 -0.32 2.09 22.11
C LEU A 74 -0.44 3.62 22.23
N LEU A 75 0.11 4.36 21.27
CA LEU A 75 0.02 5.82 21.24
C LEU A 75 -1.43 6.31 21.19
N SER A 76 -2.29 5.64 20.42
CA SER A 76 -3.71 5.97 20.35
C SER A 76 -4.41 5.78 21.69
N VAL A 77 -4.15 4.67 22.39
CA VAL A 77 -4.73 4.38 23.72
C VAL A 77 -4.30 5.45 24.74
N PHE A 78 -3.01 5.78 24.81
CA PHE A 78 -2.55 6.81 25.75
C PHE A 78 -2.99 8.22 25.36
N SER A 79 -3.07 8.55 24.07
CA SER A 79 -3.61 9.83 23.59
C SER A 79 -5.09 9.97 23.92
N TYR A 80 -5.87 8.90 23.80
CA TYR A 80 -7.28 8.90 24.20
C TYR A 80 -7.41 9.18 25.70
N GLY A 81 -6.60 8.52 26.54
CA GLY A 81 -6.55 8.82 27.98
C GLY A 81 -6.22 10.28 28.28
N LEU A 82 -5.29 10.92 27.55
CA LEU A 82 -4.97 12.34 27.72
C LEU A 82 -6.14 13.28 27.36
N SER A 83 -6.89 12.96 26.31
CA SER A 83 -8.01 13.80 25.86
C SER A 83 -9.09 13.94 26.94
N GLU A 84 -9.29 12.90 27.73
CA GLU A 84 -10.27 12.85 28.82
C GLU A 84 -9.85 13.69 30.04
N PHE A 85 -8.54 13.87 30.28
CA PHE A 85 -8.04 14.72 31.37
C PHE A 85 -8.22 16.21 31.08
N SER A 86 -8.08 16.63 29.81
CA SER A 86 -8.13 18.04 29.42
C SER A 86 -9.47 18.71 29.77
N ALA A 87 -10.58 17.99 29.58
CA ALA A 87 -11.92 18.48 29.91
C ALA A 87 -12.09 18.72 31.41
N SER A 88 -11.63 17.76 32.22
CA SER A 88 -11.74 17.79 33.68
C SER A 88 -10.91 18.94 34.29
N VAL A 89 -9.71 19.19 33.77
CA VAL A 89 -8.83 20.30 34.20
C VAL A 89 -9.41 21.66 33.84
N MET A 90 -9.99 21.79 32.64
CA MET A 90 -10.65 23.03 32.23
C MET A 90 -11.83 23.33 33.16
N LEU A 91 -12.68 22.35 33.41
CA LEU A 91 -13.83 22.49 34.29
C LEU A 91 -13.46 22.73 35.76
N SER A 92 -12.33 22.18 36.25
CA SER A 92 -11.86 22.48 37.60
C SER A 92 -11.47 23.95 37.76
N GLY A 93 -10.83 24.56 36.76
CA GLY A 93 -10.55 26.00 36.75
C GLY A 93 -11.83 26.84 36.68
N PHE A 94 -12.83 26.42 35.89
CA PHE A 94 -14.14 27.09 35.86
C PHE A 94 -14.88 27.02 37.18
N ARG A 95 -14.76 25.91 37.93
CA ARG A 95 -15.38 25.76 39.24
C ARG A 95 -14.90 26.81 40.23
N GLU A 96 -13.60 27.08 40.27
CA GLU A 96 -13.02 28.14 41.11
C GLU A 96 -13.52 29.53 40.69
N ALA A 97 -13.51 29.82 39.38
CA ALA A 97 -14.04 31.09 38.87
C ALA A 97 -15.52 31.29 39.22
N GLN A 98 -16.32 30.22 39.12
CA GLN A 98 -17.74 30.26 39.48
C GLN A 98 -17.94 30.47 40.98
N PHE A 99 -17.14 29.81 41.82
CA PHE A 99 -17.14 30.04 43.26
C PHE A 99 -16.87 31.51 43.60
N LEU A 100 -15.85 32.13 43.00
CA LEU A 100 -15.57 33.56 43.19
C LEU A 100 -16.72 34.45 42.68
N GLN A 101 -17.38 34.07 41.60
CA GLN A 101 -18.55 34.79 41.08
C GLN A 101 -19.75 34.73 42.04
N VAL A 102 -20.00 33.58 42.69
CA VAL A 102 -21.02 33.46 43.76
C VAL A 102 -20.71 34.45 44.89
N LEU A 103 -19.47 34.51 45.34
CA LEU A 103 -19.07 35.43 46.41
C LEU A 103 -19.23 36.89 46.00
N LEU A 104 -18.87 37.23 44.77
CA LEU A 104 -19.00 38.58 44.24
C LEU A 104 -20.47 39.03 44.24
N PHE A 105 -21.38 38.20 43.71
CA PHE A 105 -22.80 38.54 43.68
C PHE A 105 -23.43 38.59 45.06
N MET A 106 -23.01 37.73 45.99
CA MET A 106 -23.45 37.78 47.39
C MET A 106 -23.02 39.09 48.06
N LEU A 107 -21.73 39.47 47.93
CA LEU A 107 -21.23 40.74 48.45
C LEU A 107 -21.93 41.94 47.83
N GLN A 108 -22.23 41.85 46.53
CA GLN A 108 -22.91 42.90 45.80
C GLN A 108 -24.38 43.05 46.22
N GLU A 109 -25.07 41.95 46.50
CA GLU A 109 -26.43 41.95 47.04
C GLU A 109 -26.49 42.69 48.38
N VAL A 110 -25.55 42.37 49.29
CA VAL A 110 -25.42 43.04 50.59
C VAL A 110 -25.07 44.52 50.45
N ALA A 111 -24.12 44.86 49.58
CA ALA A 111 -23.75 46.24 49.32
C ALA A 111 -24.94 47.06 48.76
N ASN A 112 -25.67 46.50 47.78
CA ASN A 112 -26.79 47.17 47.12
C ASN A 112 -28.07 47.22 47.96
N ALA A 113 -28.21 46.37 48.97
CA ALA A 113 -29.29 46.47 49.95
C ALA A 113 -29.26 47.80 50.77
N GLY A 114 -28.14 48.55 50.69
CA GLY A 114 -27.96 49.85 51.32
C GLY A 114 -27.13 49.80 52.61
N GLU A 115 -26.46 48.69 52.89
CA GLU A 115 -25.61 48.53 54.08
C GLU A 115 -24.19 49.08 53.88
N LEU A 116 -23.82 49.40 52.64
CA LEU A 116 -22.58 50.08 52.26
C LEU A 116 -22.93 51.28 51.36
N GLU A 117 -23.03 52.49 51.91
CA GLU A 117 -23.24 53.70 51.10
C GLU A 117 -22.00 54.04 50.27
N PHE A 118 -21.98 53.64 49.00
CA PHE A 118 -21.03 54.16 48.02
C PHE A 118 -21.59 55.45 47.41
N SER A 119 -21.26 56.58 48.01
CA SER A 119 -21.83 57.89 47.66
C SER A 119 -21.34 58.50 46.34
N THR A 120 -20.37 57.92 45.62
CA THR A 120 -19.68 58.63 44.52
C THR A 120 -19.10 57.75 43.40
N ILE A 121 -19.77 56.68 42.96
CA ILE A 121 -19.38 56.02 41.70
C ILE A 121 -20.35 56.48 40.60
N ASP A 122 -19.91 57.51 39.89
CA ASP A 122 -20.61 58.08 38.73
C ASP A 122 -20.79 57.03 37.63
N GLN A 123 -22.01 56.99 37.10
CA GLN A 123 -22.51 56.05 36.10
C GLN A 123 -22.10 56.45 34.69
N GLU A 124 -20.82 56.34 34.33
CA GLU A 124 -20.46 56.33 32.90
C GLU A 124 -20.36 54.88 32.39
N PRO A 125 -21.26 54.44 31.49
CA PRO A 125 -21.12 53.14 30.86
C PRO A 125 -19.87 53.13 29.97
N LEU A 126 -18.94 52.23 30.24
CA LEU A 126 -17.80 51.97 29.34
C LEU A 126 -18.32 51.55 27.97
N ASN A 127 -17.72 52.11 26.93
CA ASN A 127 -18.11 51.91 25.54
C ASN A 127 -18.11 50.39 25.18
N PRO A 128 -19.28 49.83 24.79
CA PRO A 128 -19.46 48.38 24.56
C PRO A 128 -18.66 47.80 23.39
N ASP A 129 -18.06 48.65 22.55
CA ASP A 129 -17.29 48.23 21.37
C ASP A 129 -15.83 47.86 21.70
N ILE A 130 -15.37 48.08 22.93
CA ILE A 130 -13.95 47.90 23.32
C ILE A 130 -13.67 46.53 23.94
N THR A 131 -14.70 45.78 24.34
CA THR A 131 -14.56 44.51 25.08
C THR A 131 -15.43 43.40 24.53
N THR A 132 -14.92 42.17 24.51
CA THR A 132 -15.66 40.96 24.09
C THR A 132 -16.34 40.23 25.25
N SER A 133 -16.08 40.64 26.50
CA SER A 133 -16.64 40.00 27.70
C SER A 133 -18.13 40.31 27.87
N VAL A 134 -18.95 39.26 27.94
CA VAL A 134 -20.41 39.36 28.11
C VAL A 134 -20.79 40.03 29.43
N VAL A 135 -19.99 39.81 30.48
CA VAL A 135 -20.18 40.44 31.80
C VAL A 135 -19.90 41.95 31.72
N ILE A 136 -18.89 42.38 30.97
CA ILE A 136 -18.56 43.81 30.83
C ILE A 136 -19.53 44.51 29.86
N LYS A 137 -20.09 43.80 28.88
CA LYS A 137 -21.15 44.34 27.99
C LYS A 137 -22.49 44.51 28.70
N ASP A 138 -22.79 43.66 29.67
CA ASP A 138 -24.02 43.73 30.43
C ASP A 138 -23.79 44.25 31.86
N PHE A 139 -23.82 45.59 32.02
CA PHE A 139 -23.76 46.26 33.33
C PHE A 139 -24.98 46.01 34.22
N SER A 140 -25.90 45.12 33.84
CA SER A 140 -27.02 44.74 34.71
C SER A 140 -26.57 44.19 36.06
N HIS A 141 -25.39 43.56 36.12
CA HIS A 141 -24.79 43.14 37.38
C HIS A 141 -24.49 44.33 38.29
N VAL A 142 -24.15 45.52 37.78
CA VAL A 142 -23.91 46.76 38.56
C VAL A 142 -25.22 47.49 38.96
N LYS A 143 -26.38 47.02 38.47
CA LYS A 143 -27.67 47.62 38.86
C LYS A 143 -27.92 47.40 40.35
N LYS A 144 -28.45 48.42 41.03
CA LYS A 144 -28.89 48.33 42.44
C LYS A 144 -30.17 47.49 42.64
N ASP A 145 -30.62 46.78 41.61
CA ASP A 145 -31.82 45.95 41.70
C ASP A 145 -31.49 44.64 42.42
N ALA A 146 -31.80 44.61 43.72
CA ALA A 146 -31.56 43.48 44.60
C ALA A 146 -32.23 42.19 44.09
N VAL A 147 -33.40 42.28 43.46
CA VAL A 147 -34.13 41.10 42.94
C VAL A 147 -33.36 40.47 41.78
N TYR A 148 -32.81 41.31 40.91
CA TYR A 148 -32.01 40.86 39.78
C TYR A 148 -30.67 40.25 40.23
N ILE A 149 -29.97 40.88 41.17
CA ILE A 149 -28.69 40.35 41.69
C ILE A 149 -28.92 39.03 42.42
N LYS A 150 -29.96 38.92 43.25
CA LYS A 150 -30.32 37.66 43.92
C LYS A 150 -30.61 36.54 42.91
N SER A 151 -31.26 36.86 41.79
CA SER A 151 -31.46 35.92 40.66
C SER A 151 -30.14 35.50 40.01
N LEU A 152 -29.20 36.43 39.81
CA LEU A 152 -27.86 36.11 39.30
C LEU A 152 -27.06 35.26 40.29
N LEU A 153 -27.14 35.55 41.59
CA LEU A 153 -26.51 34.77 42.65
C LEU A 153 -27.05 33.34 42.67
N GLN A 154 -28.37 33.17 42.60
CA GLN A 154 -29.01 31.86 42.52
C GLN A 154 -28.50 31.07 41.31
N LYS A 155 -28.56 31.65 40.11
CA LYS A 155 -28.08 30.99 38.89
C LYS A 155 -26.59 30.62 38.96
N SER A 156 -25.78 31.52 39.52
CA SER A 156 -24.34 31.31 39.71
C SER A 156 -24.07 30.15 40.68
N PHE A 157 -24.81 30.08 41.78
CA PHE A 157 -24.69 29.02 42.78
C PHE A 157 -25.19 27.68 42.26
N ASP A 158 -26.31 27.66 41.52
CA ASP A 158 -26.82 26.45 40.87
C ASP A 158 -25.83 25.89 39.84
N PHE A 159 -25.20 26.77 39.06
CA PHE A 159 -24.17 26.36 38.11
C PHE A 159 -22.89 25.87 38.80
N TYR A 160 -22.47 26.50 39.90
CA TYR A 160 -21.37 26.01 40.73
C TYR A 160 -21.63 24.59 41.28
N ASN A 161 -22.85 24.32 41.75
CA ASN A 161 -23.24 22.98 42.24
C ASN A 161 -23.26 21.97 41.10
N LEU A 162 -23.76 22.36 39.92
CA LEU A 162 -23.73 21.54 38.72
C LEU A 162 -22.29 21.16 38.35
N LEU A 163 -21.37 22.12 38.27
CA LEU A 163 -19.94 21.86 38.00
C LEU A 163 -19.32 20.92 39.04
N SER A 164 -19.64 21.13 40.32
CA SER A 164 -19.13 20.29 41.41
C SER A 164 -19.64 18.85 41.31
N SER A 165 -20.93 18.65 41.01
CA SER A 165 -21.51 17.31 40.80
C SER A 165 -20.91 16.60 39.57
N VAL A 166 -20.75 17.33 38.46
CA VAL A 166 -20.14 16.83 37.23
C VAL A 166 -18.71 16.35 37.49
N LEU A 167 -17.90 17.12 38.21
CA LEU A 167 -16.51 16.77 38.50
C LEU A 167 -16.36 15.64 39.54
N LEU A 168 -17.20 15.61 40.58
CA LEU A 168 -17.02 14.69 41.72
C LEU A 168 -17.77 13.36 41.56
N GLU A 169 -18.96 13.39 40.95
CA GLU A 169 -19.92 12.28 40.95
C GLU A 169 -20.01 11.57 39.60
N SER A 170 -19.76 12.27 38.49
CA SER A 170 -20.13 11.73 37.18
C SER A 170 -19.10 10.75 36.60
N SER A 171 -19.56 9.56 36.22
CA SER A 171 -18.88 8.70 35.25
C SER A 171 -19.57 8.69 33.88
N ASN A 172 -20.71 9.39 33.72
CA ASN A 172 -21.49 9.52 32.48
C ASN A 172 -22.45 10.73 32.62
N VAL A 173 -21.97 11.95 32.35
CA VAL A 173 -22.88 13.10 32.28
C VAL A 173 -23.70 12.99 30.99
N PRO A 174 -25.04 13.20 31.01
CA PRO A 174 -25.81 13.20 29.78
C PRO A 174 -25.31 14.28 28.79
N ASP A 175 -25.30 13.97 27.50
CA ASP A 175 -25.09 14.97 26.45
C ASP A 175 -26.00 16.19 26.68
N GLY A 176 -25.43 17.39 26.65
CA GLY A 176 -26.17 18.64 26.86
C GLY A 176 -26.52 18.96 28.32
N TRP A 177 -25.75 18.45 29.30
CA TRP A 177 -25.90 18.83 30.72
C TRP A 177 -25.76 20.32 31.00
N THR A 178 -25.14 21.03 30.07
CA THR A 178 -25.07 22.48 30.03
C THR A 178 -25.64 22.99 28.71
N PRO A 179 -26.40 24.10 28.70
CA PRO A 179 -26.86 24.74 27.48
C PRO A 179 -25.71 25.35 26.65
N ASP A 180 -24.51 25.46 27.24
CA ASP A 180 -23.31 25.87 26.51
C ASP A 180 -22.69 24.66 25.79
N SER A 181 -22.91 24.57 24.48
CA SER A 181 -22.36 23.50 23.63
C SER A 181 -20.83 23.41 23.68
N LYS A 182 -20.12 24.46 24.11
CA LYS A 182 -18.66 24.44 24.27
C LYS A 182 -18.21 23.82 25.60
N LEU A 183 -19.09 23.77 26.59
CA LEU A 183 -18.86 23.13 27.89
C LEU A 183 -19.50 21.75 27.99
N SER A 184 -20.36 21.37 27.04
CA SER A 184 -20.90 20.02 26.88
C SER A 184 -19.86 19.05 26.30
N ILE A 185 -18.76 18.90 27.02
CA ILE A 185 -17.67 17.96 26.73
C ILE A 185 -17.77 16.76 27.67
N ASP A 186 -17.32 15.58 27.23
CA ASP A 186 -17.26 14.40 28.07
C ASP A 186 -16.30 14.63 29.25
N VAL A 187 -16.83 14.49 30.46
CA VAL A 187 -16.08 14.67 31.70
C VAL A 187 -15.94 13.33 32.39
N LYS A 188 -14.71 12.97 32.76
CA LYS A 188 -14.50 11.84 33.66
C LYS A 188 -14.56 12.30 35.10
N ARG A 189 -15.04 11.39 35.95
CA ARG A 189 -14.95 11.54 37.40
C ARG A 189 -13.53 11.93 37.78
N ALA A 190 -13.40 12.92 38.66
CA ALA A 190 -12.13 13.25 39.27
C ALA A 190 -11.45 11.98 39.80
N ASP A 191 -10.15 11.85 39.53
CA ASP A 191 -9.32 10.83 40.15
C ASP A 191 -9.55 10.86 41.68
N PRO A 192 -9.67 9.71 42.37
CA PRO A 192 -9.80 9.68 43.82
C PRO A 192 -8.87 10.65 44.54
N GLU A 193 -7.62 10.78 44.09
CA GLU A 193 -6.64 11.68 44.72
C GLU A 193 -6.98 13.16 44.61
N VAL A 194 -7.65 13.55 43.53
CA VAL A 194 -8.15 14.91 43.29
C VAL A 194 -9.47 15.13 44.02
N ALA A 195 -10.36 14.13 44.00
CA ALA A 195 -11.59 14.15 44.79
C ALA A 195 -11.26 14.27 46.28
N PHE A 196 -10.19 13.64 46.77
CA PHE A 196 -9.68 13.77 48.14
C PHE A 196 -9.06 15.13 48.47
N VAL A 197 -9.06 16.11 47.56
CA VAL A 197 -8.84 17.53 47.93
C VAL A 197 -10.17 18.18 48.30
N ALA A 198 -11.28 17.68 47.74
CA ALA A 198 -12.64 18.05 48.15
C ALA A 198 -13.05 17.43 49.50
N PHE A 199 -12.46 16.29 49.86
CA PHE A 199 -12.74 15.52 51.09
C PHE A 199 -11.48 15.45 51.98
N SER A 200 -11.61 15.24 53.28
CA SER A 200 -10.42 15.07 54.14
C SER A 200 -9.73 13.70 53.92
N LYS A 201 -8.38 13.68 53.83
CA LYS A 201 -7.58 12.43 53.79
C LYS A 201 -7.31 11.81 55.18
N GLY A 202 -7.93 12.32 56.24
CA GLY A 202 -7.67 11.92 57.64
C GLY A 202 -8.03 13.02 58.65
N PRO A 203 -7.65 12.88 59.94
CA PRO A 203 -7.85 13.93 60.93
C PRO A 203 -7.01 15.16 60.57
N TYR A 204 -7.71 16.22 60.16
CA TYR A 204 -7.24 17.59 59.93
C TYR A 204 -6.13 17.78 58.86
N GLN A 205 -6.39 18.65 57.87
CA GLN A 205 -5.38 19.15 56.91
C GLN A 205 -5.50 20.66 56.78
N CYS A 206 -4.46 21.39 57.19
CA CYS A 206 -4.39 22.83 57.02
C CYS A 206 -4.25 23.16 55.52
N PRO A 207 -5.13 23.98 54.91
CA PRO A 207 -4.97 24.39 53.51
C PRO A 207 -3.74 25.28 53.28
N PHE A 208 -3.17 25.84 54.34
CA PHE A 208 -2.08 26.80 54.26
C PHE A 208 -0.74 26.13 54.52
N ASP A 209 0.30 26.58 53.81
CA ASP A 209 1.68 26.14 54.07
C ASP A 209 2.17 26.53 55.47
N ASN A 210 1.55 27.56 56.06
CA ASN A 210 1.81 28.01 57.42
C ASN A 210 0.72 27.52 58.37
N GLU A 211 1.02 26.45 59.12
CA GLU A 211 0.10 25.81 60.08
C GLU A 211 -0.42 26.77 61.17
N THR A 212 0.36 27.80 61.52
CA THR A 212 -0.04 28.78 62.56
C THR A 212 -1.26 29.62 62.16
N LEU A 213 -1.53 29.78 60.86
CA LEU A 213 -2.76 30.44 60.38
C LEU A 213 -4.00 29.62 60.72
N CYS A 214 -3.85 28.31 60.73
CA CYS A 214 -4.91 27.39 61.03
C CYS A 214 -5.20 27.23 62.53
N GLU A 215 -4.23 27.54 63.38
CA GLU A 215 -4.40 27.55 64.84
C GLU A 215 -5.20 28.76 65.32
N ASN A 216 -5.45 29.77 64.47
CA ASN A 216 -6.22 30.95 64.81
C ASN A 216 -7.73 30.64 64.88
N PRO A 217 -8.35 30.64 66.08
CA PRO A 217 -9.77 30.30 66.24
C PRO A 217 -10.73 31.35 65.66
N ASN A 218 -10.22 32.54 65.31
CA ASN A 218 -10.99 33.64 64.74
C ASN A 218 -10.87 33.74 63.21
N ARG A 219 -10.17 32.79 62.57
CA ARG A 219 -10.00 32.77 61.11
C ARG A 219 -11.33 32.57 60.38
N ILE A 220 -12.19 31.69 60.92
CA ILE A 220 -13.55 31.45 60.42
C ILE A 220 -14.53 31.84 61.52
N TYR A 221 -15.49 32.69 61.18
CA TYR A 221 -16.44 33.23 62.13
C TYR A 221 -17.30 32.11 62.75
N ASN A 222 -17.39 32.10 64.09
CA ASN A 222 -18.15 31.13 64.89
C ASN A 222 -17.91 29.66 64.51
N TYR A 223 -16.68 29.32 64.11
CA TYR A 223 -16.34 27.97 63.67
C TYR A 223 -15.03 27.50 64.30
N HIS A 224 -15.15 26.92 65.49
CA HIS A 224 -14.02 26.55 66.33
C HIS A 224 -13.49 25.12 66.10
N THR A 225 -14.18 24.28 65.34
CA THR A 225 -13.79 22.87 65.16
C THR A 225 -13.87 22.49 63.69
N TYR A 226 -12.71 22.38 63.06
CA TYR A 226 -12.62 22.00 61.65
C TYR A 226 -12.19 20.55 61.49
N VAL A 227 -13.10 19.70 61.03
CA VAL A 227 -12.80 18.33 60.60
C VAL A 227 -13.12 18.22 59.11
N GLY A 228 -12.16 18.59 58.27
CA GLY A 228 -12.22 18.36 56.81
C GLY A 228 -13.01 19.38 55.99
N PHE A 229 -12.67 19.46 54.69
CA PHE A 229 -13.32 20.34 53.72
C PHE A 229 -14.73 19.92 53.32
N ASP A 230 -15.09 18.67 53.56
CA ASP A 230 -16.42 18.15 53.37
C ASP A 230 -17.43 18.87 54.27
N LEU A 231 -17.12 19.04 55.56
CA LEU A 231 -18.00 19.75 56.49
C LEU A 231 -18.05 21.26 56.19
N LEU A 232 -16.92 21.85 55.76
CA LEU A 232 -16.86 23.26 55.37
C LEU A 232 -17.70 23.56 54.14
N ASN A 233 -17.57 22.76 53.09
CA ASN A 233 -18.36 22.89 51.87
C ASN A 233 -19.84 22.67 52.16
N ALA A 234 -20.20 21.68 52.97
CA ALA A 234 -21.59 21.44 53.38
C ALA A 234 -22.19 22.63 54.16
N HIS A 235 -21.42 23.24 55.06
CA HIS A 235 -21.86 24.44 55.79
C HIS A 235 -21.99 25.66 54.88
N PHE A 236 -21.02 25.88 53.99
CA PHE A 236 -21.10 26.92 52.98
C PHE A 236 -22.34 26.76 52.10
N GLU A 237 -22.59 25.57 51.56
CA GLU A 237 -23.77 25.30 50.74
C GLU A 237 -25.08 25.50 51.50
N LYS A 238 -25.14 25.03 52.75
CA LYS A 238 -26.30 25.21 53.62
C LYS A 238 -26.60 26.69 53.85
N TYR A 239 -25.60 27.48 54.19
CA TYR A 239 -25.78 28.91 54.46
C TYR A 239 -26.04 29.71 53.18
N MET A 240 -25.45 29.33 52.05
CA MET A 240 -25.79 29.92 50.75
C MET A 240 -27.24 29.63 50.36
N LYS A 241 -27.73 28.40 50.57
CA LYS A 241 -29.15 28.07 50.36
C LYS A 241 -30.06 28.88 51.28
N PHE A 242 -29.71 28.99 52.55
CA PHE A 242 -30.45 29.83 53.51
C PHE A 242 -30.53 31.29 53.03
N PHE A 243 -29.38 31.88 52.67
CA PHE A 243 -29.27 33.23 52.13
C PHE A 243 -30.15 33.44 50.89
N LEU A 244 -30.13 32.48 49.96
CA LEU A 244 -30.93 32.52 48.73
C LEU A 244 -32.45 32.39 48.98
N THR A 245 -32.86 31.63 50.00
CA THR A 245 -34.28 31.42 50.32
C THR A 245 -34.91 32.51 51.19
N GLN A 246 -34.11 33.40 51.80
CA GLN A 246 -34.63 34.41 52.71
C GLN A 246 -35.26 35.59 51.93
N ASP A 247 -36.57 35.80 52.11
CA ASP A 247 -37.29 36.91 51.46
C ASP A 247 -37.26 38.20 52.32
N GLY A 248 -36.94 39.33 51.69
CA GLY A 248 -36.91 40.66 52.34
C GLY A 248 -35.52 41.31 52.37
N LYS A 249 -35.44 42.61 52.71
CA LYS A 249 -34.16 43.29 52.99
C LYS A 249 -33.67 42.86 54.37
N PRO A 250 -32.60 42.06 54.51
CA PRO A 250 -32.19 41.60 55.82
C PRO A 250 -30.94 42.37 56.25
N GLN A 251 -30.75 42.47 57.57
CA GLN A 251 -29.50 42.91 58.18
C GLN A 251 -28.37 41.89 57.95
N LEU A 252 -28.20 41.46 56.69
CA LEU A 252 -27.43 40.29 56.26
C LEU A 252 -25.97 40.43 56.65
N ALA A 253 -25.40 41.63 56.53
CA ALA A 253 -23.99 41.87 56.86
C ALA A 253 -23.64 41.50 58.30
N SER A 254 -24.62 41.48 59.21
CA SER A 254 -24.44 41.19 60.63
C SER A 254 -24.83 39.77 61.05
N THR A 255 -25.36 38.97 60.13
CA THR A 255 -25.75 37.59 60.42
C THR A 255 -24.52 36.69 60.57
N GLU A 256 -24.59 35.74 61.49
CA GLU A 256 -23.49 34.79 61.72
C GLU A 256 -23.21 33.95 60.46
N GLU A 257 -24.26 33.62 59.71
CA GLU A 257 -24.21 32.86 58.47
C GLU A 257 -23.44 33.61 57.38
N PHE A 258 -23.70 34.91 57.19
CA PHE A 258 -22.97 35.71 56.21
C PHE A 258 -21.50 35.88 56.59
N LEU A 259 -21.22 36.17 57.86
CA LEU A 259 -19.85 36.29 58.37
C LEU A 259 -19.09 34.96 58.24
N PHE A 260 -19.75 33.83 58.48
CA PHE A 260 -19.18 32.51 58.22
C PHE A 260 -18.86 32.33 56.73
N ILE A 261 -19.82 32.60 55.83
CA ILE A 261 -19.60 32.44 54.39
C ILE A 261 -18.42 33.30 53.94
N LEU A 262 -18.39 34.58 54.36
CA LEU A 262 -17.33 35.51 53.98
C LEU A 262 -15.95 35.08 54.49
N THR A 263 -15.84 34.68 55.75
CA THR A 263 -14.57 34.28 56.36
C THR A 263 -14.10 32.91 55.85
N SER A 264 -14.97 31.90 55.80
CA SER A 264 -14.63 30.59 55.21
C SER A 264 -14.24 30.69 53.75
N ALA A 265 -14.91 31.56 52.98
CA ALA A 265 -14.61 31.79 51.58
C ALA A 265 -13.24 32.46 51.35
N ASN A 266 -12.94 33.51 52.11
CA ASN A 266 -11.69 34.27 51.96
C ASN A 266 -10.44 33.48 52.40
N PHE A 267 -10.60 32.55 53.35
CA PHE A 267 -9.51 31.76 53.87
C PHE A 267 -9.50 30.34 53.28
N ASP A 268 -10.21 29.41 53.90
CA ASP A 268 -10.00 27.98 53.70
C ASP A 268 -10.59 27.47 52.38
N LEU A 269 -11.79 27.89 51.99
CA LEU A 269 -12.43 27.43 50.75
C LEU A 269 -11.66 27.91 49.52
N ARG A 270 -11.27 29.20 49.46
CA ARG A 270 -10.47 29.70 48.35
C ARG A 270 -9.17 28.90 48.20
N LYS A 271 -8.48 28.63 49.31
CA LYS A 271 -7.24 27.87 49.26
C LYS A 271 -7.46 26.41 48.89
N GLN A 272 -8.60 25.83 49.28
CA GLN A 272 -9.02 24.51 48.83
C GLN A 272 -9.23 24.45 47.31
N TYR A 273 -9.92 25.43 46.71
CA TYR A 273 -10.13 25.46 45.25
C TYR A 273 -8.81 25.62 44.49
N ASP A 274 -7.90 26.47 44.98
CA ASP A 274 -6.54 26.62 44.43
C ASP A 274 -5.77 25.28 44.48
N GLN A 275 -5.82 24.57 45.62
CA GLN A 275 -5.24 23.23 45.75
C GLN A 275 -5.89 22.20 44.81
N PHE A 276 -7.22 22.25 44.66
CA PHE A 276 -7.97 21.35 43.79
C PHE A 276 -7.56 21.52 42.32
N THR A 277 -7.47 22.76 41.84
CA THR A 277 -6.99 23.08 40.49
C THR A 277 -5.53 22.68 40.31
N THR A 278 -4.68 22.95 41.29
CA THR A 278 -3.25 22.61 41.25
C THR A 278 -3.02 21.09 41.20
N GLU A 279 -3.75 20.30 41.97
CA GLU A 279 -3.65 18.84 41.93
C GLU A 279 -4.12 18.27 40.58
N PHE A 280 -5.19 18.84 40.00
CA PHE A 280 -5.61 18.49 38.63
C PHE A 280 -4.52 18.78 37.58
N LEU A 281 -3.86 19.94 37.66
CA LEU A 281 -2.74 20.29 36.79
C LEU A 281 -1.54 19.36 36.98
N ALA A 282 -1.22 19.02 38.24
CA ALA A 282 -0.15 18.08 38.54
C ALA A 282 -0.43 16.69 37.94
N ARG A 283 -1.67 16.20 38.03
CA ARG A 283 -2.11 14.93 37.40
C ARG A 283 -1.99 14.96 35.89
N MET A 284 -2.47 16.05 35.27
CA MET A 284 -2.36 16.22 33.83
C MET A 284 -0.89 16.22 33.38
N ASN A 285 -0.03 16.98 34.07
CA ASN A 285 1.41 17.00 33.80
C ASN A 285 2.06 15.63 33.98
N GLY A 286 1.67 14.88 35.02
CA GLY A 286 2.11 13.50 35.24
C GLY A 286 1.69 12.56 34.10
N SER A 287 0.45 12.68 33.62
CA SER A 287 -0.05 11.90 32.47
C SER A 287 0.68 12.28 31.18
N VAL A 288 0.92 13.56 30.92
CA VAL A 288 1.68 14.05 29.75
C VAL A 288 3.12 13.54 29.79
N ASN A 289 3.77 13.57 30.96
CA ASN A 289 5.12 13.03 31.12
C ASN A 289 5.14 11.51 30.89
N THR A 290 4.16 10.78 31.43
CA THR A 290 4.02 9.33 31.21
C THR A 290 3.83 9.01 29.73
N PHE A 291 2.95 9.73 29.03
CA PHE A 291 2.78 9.60 27.58
C PHE A 291 4.08 9.87 26.81
N THR A 292 4.83 10.90 27.21
CA THR A 292 6.10 11.27 26.58
C THR A 292 7.14 10.16 26.74
N ILE A 293 7.24 9.57 27.94
CA ILE A 293 8.13 8.43 28.22
C ILE A 293 7.72 7.20 27.40
N VAL A 294 6.43 6.86 27.39
CA VAL A 294 5.90 5.72 26.60
C VAL A 294 6.17 5.92 25.11
N ASN A 295 5.96 7.12 24.59
CA ASN A 295 6.25 7.45 23.20
C ASN A 295 7.74 7.30 22.87
N LEU A 296 8.63 7.81 23.72
CA LEU A 296 10.07 7.66 23.56
C LEU A 296 10.49 6.17 23.55
N VAL A 297 9.98 5.38 24.48
CA VAL A 297 10.26 3.93 24.55
C VAL A 297 9.74 3.22 23.30
N CYS A 298 8.51 3.52 22.86
CA CYS A 298 7.94 2.94 21.64
C CYS A 298 8.78 3.26 20.40
N MET A 299 9.23 4.51 20.26
CA MET A 299 10.10 4.95 19.17
C MET A 299 11.45 4.20 19.17
N ILE A 300 12.10 4.06 20.33
CA ILE A 300 13.36 3.32 20.45
C ILE A 300 13.17 1.87 20.03
N VAL A 301 12.14 1.19 20.56
CA VAL A 301 11.83 -0.21 20.21
C VAL A 301 11.53 -0.35 18.73
N GLN A 302 10.76 0.55 18.14
CA GLN A 302 10.41 0.53 16.72
C GLN A 302 11.65 0.69 15.82
N VAL A 303 12.55 1.62 16.16
CA VAL A 303 13.82 1.79 15.43
C VAL A 303 14.67 0.51 15.48
N VAL A 304 14.79 -0.11 16.66
CA VAL A 304 15.52 -1.38 16.82
C VAL A 304 14.88 -2.49 15.99
N LEU A 305 13.56 -2.62 15.99
CA LEU A 305 12.85 -3.62 15.18
C LEU A 305 13.04 -3.40 13.67
N TYR A 306 13.04 -2.15 13.19
CA TYR A 306 13.33 -1.87 11.79
C TYR A 306 14.77 -2.19 11.40
N ILE A 307 15.74 -1.89 12.26
CA ILE A 307 17.13 -2.27 12.05
C ILE A 307 17.25 -3.80 11.96
N LEU A 308 16.65 -4.53 12.90
CA LEU A 308 16.66 -6.00 12.89
C LEU A 308 15.98 -6.55 11.62
N THR A 309 14.86 -5.98 11.19
CA THR A 309 14.16 -6.38 9.97
C THR A 309 15.01 -6.14 8.74
N LEU A 310 15.73 -5.01 8.67
CA LEU A 310 16.65 -4.71 7.58
C LEU A 310 17.75 -5.78 7.48
N PHE A 311 18.42 -6.09 8.59
CA PHE A 311 19.54 -7.04 8.62
C PHE A 311 19.12 -8.49 8.43
N LEU A 312 18.02 -8.92 9.07
CA LEU A 312 17.59 -10.31 9.06
C LEU A 312 16.71 -10.67 7.86
N SER A 313 16.04 -9.69 7.24
CA SER A 313 15.10 -9.96 6.14
C SER A 313 15.50 -9.30 4.83
N VAL A 314 15.71 -7.98 4.82
CA VAL A 314 15.90 -7.24 3.56
C VAL A 314 17.24 -7.56 2.89
N LEU A 315 18.34 -7.60 3.66
CA LEU A 315 19.65 -7.93 3.11
C LEU A 315 19.73 -9.36 2.54
N PRO A 316 19.28 -10.41 3.26
CA PRO A 316 19.23 -11.76 2.72
C PRO A 316 18.30 -11.87 1.51
N LEU A 317 17.18 -11.15 1.52
CA LEU A 317 16.26 -11.12 0.39
C LEU A 317 16.93 -10.54 -0.86
N LYS A 318 17.67 -9.43 -0.73
CA LYS A 318 18.44 -8.85 -1.85
C LYS A 318 19.45 -9.86 -2.42
N ALA A 319 20.22 -10.53 -1.57
CA ALA A 319 21.19 -11.53 -2.01
C ALA A 319 20.51 -12.70 -2.75
N THR A 320 19.35 -13.12 -2.23
CA THR A 320 18.51 -14.14 -2.85
C THR A 320 18.03 -13.68 -4.22
N LEU A 321 17.39 -12.52 -4.32
CA LEU A 321 16.89 -11.97 -5.58
C LEU A 321 17.99 -11.83 -6.64
N ASN A 322 19.19 -11.39 -6.26
CA ASN A 322 20.32 -11.36 -7.18
C ASN A 322 20.69 -12.76 -7.71
N THR A 323 20.62 -13.79 -6.86
CA THR A 323 20.86 -15.18 -7.26
C THR A 323 19.77 -15.66 -8.23
N ILE A 324 18.51 -15.30 -7.97
CA ILE A 324 17.37 -15.58 -8.85
C ILE A 324 17.58 -14.91 -10.20
N THR A 325 17.84 -13.61 -10.24
CA THR A 325 18.12 -12.86 -11.48
C THR A 325 19.28 -13.46 -12.26
N ASN A 326 20.39 -13.81 -11.60
CA ASN A 326 21.52 -14.45 -12.26
C ASN A 326 21.16 -15.83 -12.84
N THR A 327 20.32 -16.59 -12.16
CA THR A 327 19.86 -17.91 -12.63
C THR A 327 18.88 -17.76 -13.79
N THR A 328 17.95 -16.80 -13.72
CA THR A 328 17.03 -16.46 -14.81
C THR A 328 17.79 -15.96 -16.05
N ASN A 329 18.82 -15.14 -15.88
CA ASN A 329 19.66 -14.70 -16.99
C ASN A 329 20.40 -15.88 -17.63
N LYS A 330 20.89 -16.84 -16.84
CA LYS A 330 21.48 -18.09 -17.37
C LYS A 330 20.45 -18.95 -18.13
N LEU A 331 19.21 -19.03 -17.65
CA LEU A 331 18.11 -19.66 -18.37
C LEU A 331 17.88 -18.97 -19.73
N HIS A 332 17.86 -17.64 -19.74
CA HIS A 332 17.69 -16.86 -20.97
C HIS A 332 18.85 -17.08 -21.96
N THR A 333 20.08 -17.30 -21.50
CA THR A 333 21.20 -17.63 -22.39
C THR A 333 21.12 -19.01 -23.05
N LEU A 334 20.23 -19.89 -22.57
CA LEU A 334 19.98 -21.20 -23.19
C LEU A 334 18.94 -21.12 -24.30
N ILE A 335 18.16 -20.04 -24.34
CA ILE A 335 17.33 -19.72 -25.50
C ILE A 335 18.31 -19.30 -26.60
N PRO A 336 18.32 -19.98 -27.76
CA PRO A 336 19.26 -19.66 -28.83
C PRO A 336 19.14 -18.16 -29.20
N ASN A 337 20.27 -17.45 -29.15
CA ASN A 337 20.31 -16.02 -29.46
C ASN A 337 20.15 -15.81 -30.97
N ASN A 338 19.02 -15.22 -31.38
CA ASN A 338 18.67 -14.89 -32.77
C ASN A 338 19.53 -13.82 -33.43
N ALA A 339 20.64 -13.36 -32.82
CA ALA A 339 21.50 -12.36 -33.43
C ALA A 339 22.08 -12.81 -34.80
N GLN A 340 21.94 -14.10 -35.14
CA GLN A 340 22.40 -14.68 -36.40
C GLN A 340 21.34 -14.80 -37.49
N TYR A 341 20.04 -14.70 -37.17
CA TYR A 341 18.97 -14.73 -38.19
C TYR A 341 18.39 -13.33 -38.27
N SER A 342 18.88 -12.54 -39.23
CA SER A 342 18.31 -11.22 -39.51
C SER A 342 16.86 -11.41 -39.99
N ALA A 343 15.96 -10.51 -39.61
CA ALA A 343 14.57 -10.54 -40.09
C ALA A 343 14.44 -10.22 -41.60
N GLU A 344 15.56 -9.97 -42.28
CA GLU A 344 15.57 -9.62 -43.70
C GLU A 344 15.90 -10.85 -44.54
N PHE A 345 15.08 -11.08 -45.57
CA PHE A 345 15.28 -12.13 -46.55
C PHE A 345 16.58 -11.87 -47.34
N GLU A 346 17.65 -12.55 -46.93
CA GLU A 346 19.03 -12.30 -47.34
C GLU A 346 19.23 -12.43 -48.86
N GLU A 347 20.12 -11.61 -49.43
CA GLU A 347 20.43 -11.60 -50.87
C GLU A 347 20.88 -12.97 -51.39
N GLU A 348 21.51 -13.78 -50.52
CA GLU A 348 21.98 -15.11 -50.86
C GLU A 348 20.85 -16.11 -51.14
N ILE A 349 19.62 -15.85 -50.72
CA ILE A 349 18.49 -16.78 -50.90
C ILE A 349 17.77 -16.52 -52.24
N TRP A 350 18.01 -15.36 -52.85
CA TRP A 350 17.36 -14.98 -54.11
C TRP A 350 17.90 -15.77 -55.29
N THR A 351 16.99 -16.16 -56.18
CA THR A 351 17.30 -16.71 -57.50
C THR A 351 17.35 -15.66 -58.59
N GLY A 352 16.63 -14.55 -58.39
CA GLY A 352 16.40 -13.53 -59.41
C GLY A 352 15.30 -13.91 -60.42
N VAL A 353 14.57 -15.01 -60.18
CA VAL A 353 13.36 -15.36 -60.91
C VAL A 353 12.17 -15.13 -59.97
N HIS A 354 11.38 -14.09 -60.26
CA HIS A 354 10.28 -13.64 -59.41
C HIS A 354 9.31 -14.75 -58.97
N GLN A 355 9.05 -15.73 -59.85
CA GLN A 355 8.14 -16.84 -59.53
C GLN A 355 8.67 -17.75 -58.41
N PHE A 356 9.97 -18.01 -58.37
CA PHE A 356 10.59 -18.79 -57.29
C PHE A 356 10.73 -17.93 -56.03
N ASP A 357 11.23 -16.71 -56.19
CA ASP A 357 11.51 -15.83 -55.06
C ASP A 357 10.25 -15.46 -54.27
N ALA A 358 9.09 -15.30 -54.93
CA ALA A 358 7.83 -15.04 -54.25
C ALA A 358 7.41 -16.18 -53.31
N GLY A 359 7.56 -17.43 -53.75
CA GLY A 359 7.24 -18.61 -52.94
C GLY A 359 8.22 -18.82 -51.79
N ARG A 360 9.53 -18.70 -52.08
CA ARG A 360 10.58 -18.81 -51.06
C ARG A 360 10.48 -17.75 -49.99
N LYS A 361 10.22 -16.50 -50.38
CA LYS A 361 9.97 -15.41 -49.45
C LYS A 361 8.81 -15.75 -48.53
N LYS A 362 7.70 -16.27 -49.06
CA LYS A 362 6.55 -16.67 -48.23
C LYS A 362 6.90 -17.80 -47.24
N LEU A 363 7.68 -18.80 -47.67
CA LEU A 363 8.16 -19.87 -46.78
C LEU A 363 9.06 -19.32 -45.67
N TYR A 364 9.94 -18.40 -46.01
CA TYR A 364 10.83 -17.74 -45.06
C TYR A 364 10.06 -16.88 -44.06
N ASP A 365 9.15 -16.03 -44.55
CA ASP A 365 8.31 -15.16 -43.72
C ASP A 365 7.49 -15.98 -42.71
N LEU A 366 6.89 -17.10 -43.15
CA LEU A 366 6.17 -18.02 -42.26
C LEU A 366 7.09 -18.71 -41.25
N SER A 367 8.28 -19.12 -41.67
CA SER A 367 9.27 -19.74 -40.77
C SER A 367 9.72 -18.75 -39.68
N MET A 368 9.95 -17.49 -40.04
CA MET A 368 10.26 -16.42 -39.08
C MET A 368 9.10 -16.13 -38.14
N LEU A 369 7.86 -16.10 -38.66
CA LEU A 369 6.68 -15.88 -37.82
C LEU A 369 6.49 -17.00 -36.79
N ILE A 370 6.79 -18.26 -37.15
CA ILE A 370 6.79 -19.40 -36.21
C ILE A 370 7.87 -19.23 -35.14
N VAL A 371 9.10 -18.89 -35.56
CA VAL A 371 10.22 -18.65 -34.63
C VAL A 371 9.87 -17.55 -33.64
N ASP A 372 9.37 -16.41 -34.12
CA ASP A 372 8.97 -15.27 -33.29
C ASP A 372 7.83 -15.64 -32.34
N SER A 373 6.84 -16.40 -32.82
CA SER A 373 5.72 -16.85 -32.00
C SER A 373 6.16 -17.75 -30.84
N ILE A 374 7.09 -18.68 -31.10
CA ILE A 374 7.67 -19.57 -30.08
C ILE A 374 8.46 -18.75 -29.05
N GLN A 375 9.27 -17.80 -29.51
CA GLN A 375 10.10 -16.99 -28.62
C GLN A 375 9.32 -16.01 -27.77
N GLN A 376 8.18 -15.54 -28.26
CA GLN A 376 7.23 -14.72 -27.51
C GLN A 376 6.30 -15.54 -26.61
N PHE A 377 6.47 -16.88 -26.55
CA PHE A 377 5.62 -17.80 -25.82
C PHE A 377 4.13 -17.65 -26.18
N MET A 378 3.84 -17.47 -27.48
CA MET A 378 2.47 -17.44 -27.99
C MET A 378 1.77 -18.78 -27.77
N ALA A 379 0.44 -18.79 -27.87
CA ALA A 379 -0.33 -20.00 -27.60
C ALA A 379 0.03 -21.13 -28.59
N HIS A 380 0.14 -22.37 -28.10
CA HIS A 380 0.48 -23.54 -28.94
C HIS A 380 -0.45 -23.72 -30.15
N THR A 381 -1.72 -23.33 -30.03
CA THR A 381 -2.69 -23.38 -31.13
C THR A 381 -2.34 -22.44 -32.28
N GLU A 382 -1.74 -21.29 -31.97
CA GLU A 382 -1.28 -20.31 -32.95
C GLU A 382 -0.04 -20.82 -33.67
N VAL A 383 0.96 -21.30 -32.92
CA VAL A 383 2.14 -21.97 -33.47
C VAL A 383 1.73 -23.14 -34.38
N HIS A 384 0.77 -23.95 -33.93
CA HIS A 384 0.24 -25.06 -34.73
C HIS A 384 -0.40 -24.58 -36.04
N SER A 385 -1.26 -23.56 -36.00
CA SER A 385 -1.85 -22.98 -37.21
C SER A 385 -0.80 -22.51 -38.20
N LEU A 386 0.25 -21.84 -37.72
CA LEU A 386 1.34 -21.36 -38.57
C LEU A 386 2.15 -22.52 -39.18
N THR A 387 2.44 -23.56 -38.40
CA THR A 387 3.14 -24.75 -38.91
C THR A 387 2.33 -25.49 -39.98
N MET A 388 1.00 -25.56 -39.83
CA MET A 388 0.12 -26.15 -40.84
C MET A 388 0.11 -25.32 -42.13
N GLU A 389 0.07 -23.98 -42.02
CA GLU A 389 0.18 -23.09 -43.18
C GLU A 389 1.53 -23.26 -43.88
N LEU A 390 2.63 -23.35 -43.13
CA LEU A 390 3.97 -23.57 -43.68
C LEU A 390 4.05 -24.87 -44.47
N LEU A 391 3.59 -26.00 -43.91
CA LEU A 391 3.57 -27.29 -44.60
C LEU A 391 2.78 -27.23 -45.91
N GLN A 392 1.63 -26.56 -45.90
CA GLN A 392 0.81 -26.37 -47.09
C GLN A 392 1.53 -25.52 -48.13
N GLN A 393 2.16 -24.41 -47.73
CA GLN A 393 2.93 -23.57 -48.65
C GLN A 393 4.13 -24.32 -49.22
N THR A 394 4.84 -25.13 -48.43
CA THR A 394 5.98 -25.93 -48.90
C THR A 394 5.55 -26.90 -49.99
N LYS A 395 4.42 -27.59 -49.79
CA LYS A 395 3.84 -28.47 -50.83
C LYS A 395 3.52 -27.71 -52.10
N ILE A 396 2.87 -26.55 -52.00
CA ILE A 396 2.49 -25.73 -53.15
C ILE A 396 3.73 -25.30 -53.93
N GLN A 397 4.75 -24.80 -53.23
CA GLN A 397 5.98 -24.31 -53.85
C GLN A 397 6.73 -25.42 -54.59
N PHE A 398 7.01 -26.54 -53.90
CA PHE A 398 7.75 -27.66 -54.48
C PHE A 398 7.00 -28.28 -55.67
N THR A 399 5.68 -28.41 -55.60
CA THR A 399 4.87 -28.89 -56.74
C THR A 399 4.93 -27.93 -57.93
N ALA A 400 4.95 -26.62 -57.67
CA ALA A 400 5.06 -25.62 -58.73
C ALA A 400 6.43 -25.68 -59.42
N GLU A 401 7.52 -25.79 -58.64
CA GLU A 401 8.88 -25.96 -59.16
C GLU A 401 9.03 -27.25 -59.97
N GLU A 402 8.51 -28.38 -59.49
CA GLU A 402 8.52 -29.67 -60.21
C GLU A 402 7.78 -29.60 -61.55
N LYS A 403 6.64 -28.91 -61.58
CA LYS A 403 5.90 -28.66 -62.82
C LYS A 403 6.71 -27.78 -63.78
N MET A 404 7.39 -26.76 -63.26
CA MET A 404 8.25 -25.88 -64.06
C MET A 404 9.46 -26.63 -64.60
N MET A 405 10.11 -27.50 -63.80
CA MET A 405 11.19 -28.40 -64.24
C MET A 405 10.74 -29.24 -65.43
N THR A 406 9.53 -29.80 -65.36
CA THR A 406 8.95 -30.59 -66.47
C THR A 406 8.70 -29.74 -67.72
N GLN A 407 8.23 -28.50 -67.56
CA GLN A 407 7.90 -27.61 -68.68
C GLN A 407 9.13 -27.17 -69.47
N VAL A 408 10.26 -26.92 -68.80
CA VAL A 408 11.51 -26.52 -69.47
C VAL A 408 12.41 -27.71 -69.82
N SER A 409 11.90 -28.94 -69.68
CA SER A 409 12.67 -30.17 -69.95
C SER A 409 13.98 -30.23 -69.17
N PHE A 410 13.94 -29.90 -67.87
CA PHE A 410 15.10 -30.01 -67.00
C PHE A 410 15.63 -31.45 -66.99
N THR A 411 16.95 -31.60 -66.94
CA THR A 411 17.62 -32.91 -67.11
C THR A 411 17.07 -33.92 -66.12
N GLU A 412 16.71 -35.12 -66.60
CA GLU A 412 15.97 -36.12 -65.82
C GLU A 412 16.67 -36.47 -64.49
N ASP A 413 18.00 -36.62 -64.51
CA ASP A 413 18.80 -36.92 -63.31
C ASP A 413 18.76 -35.77 -62.28
N LEU A 414 18.89 -34.51 -62.74
CA LEU A 414 18.82 -33.34 -61.88
C LEU A 414 17.42 -33.12 -61.33
N MET A 415 16.39 -33.29 -62.17
CA MET A 415 14.99 -33.22 -61.76
C MET A 415 14.66 -34.27 -60.70
N LYS A 416 15.12 -35.51 -60.89
CA LYS A 416 14.93 -36.59 -59.91
C LYS A 416 15.63 -36.29 -58.59
N LYS A 417 16.86 -35.78 -58.63
CA LYS A 417 17.60 -35.34 -57.44
C LYS A 417 16.86 -34.23 -56.71
N HIS A 418 16.44 -33.18 -57.40
CA HIS A 418 15.71 -32.04 -56.83
C HIS A 418 14.37 -32.47 -56.21
N THR A 419 13.59 -33.27 -56.93
CA THR A 419 12.31 -33.83 -56.43
C THR A 419 12.51 -34.72 -55.20
N SER A 420 13.60 -35.50 -55.15
CA SER A 420 13.91 -36.32 -53.97
C SER A 420 14.27 -35.46 -52.75
N GLU A 421 14.94 -34.33 -52.96
CA GLU A 421 15.25 -33.37 -51.89
C GLU A 421 13.98 -32.68 -51.38
N HIS A 422 13.04 -32.31 -52.27
CA HIS A 422 11.73 -31.79 -51.87
C HIS A 422 10.99 -32.75 -50.95
N LEU A 423 10.98 -34.04 -51.29
CA LEU A 423 10.34 -35.06 -50.47
C LEU A 423 11.00 -35.16 -49.09
N LEU A 424 12.33 -35.18 -49.04
CA LEU A 424 13.10 -35.22 -47.80
C LEU A 424 12.84 -33.99 -46.92
N LEU A 425 12.90 -32.80 -47.50
CA LEU A 425 12.65 -31.54 -46.78
C LEU A 425 11.22 -31.46 -46.24
N ARG A 426 10.22 -31.91 -47.01
CA ARG A 426 8.83 -31.98 -46.53
C ARG A 426 8.68 -32.94 -45.36
N GLN A 427 9.38 -34.08 -45.37
CA GLN A 427 9.38 -35.00 -44.24
C GLN A 427 10.02 -34.39 -43.00
N ARG A 428 11.22 -33.82 -43.14
CA ARG A 428 11.92 -33.11 -42.05
C ARG A 428 11.08 -31.96 -41.49
N MET A 429 10.46 -31.16 -42.37
CA MET A 429 9.57 -30.07 -41.99
C MET A 429 8.38 -30.56 -41.16
N THR A 430 7.76 -31.67 -41.58
CA THR A 430 6.63 -32.29 -40.86
C THR A 430 7.06 -32.68 -39.45
N THR A 431 8.17 -33.41 -39.32
CA THR A 431 8.70 -33.84 -38.02
C THR A 431 9.07 -32.64 -37.13
N LEU A 432 9.65 -31.59 -37.69
CA LEU A 432 9.97 -30.38 -36.93
C LEU A 432 8.69 -29.67 -36.48
N CYS A 433 7.70 -29.49 -37.35
CA CYS A 433 6.42 -28.86 -37.01
C CYS A 433 5.70 -29.59 -35.86
N ASP A 434 5.72 -30.93 -35.87
CA ASP A 434 5.18 -31.74 -34.76
C ASP A 434 5.92 -31.46 -33.44
N ASN A 435 7.24 -31.34 -33.49
CA ASN A 435 8.04 -31.03 -32.30
C ASN A 435 7.86 -29.58 -31.82
N LEU A 436 7.70 -28.62 -32.74
CA LEU A 436 7.48 -27.21 -32.40
C LEU A 436 6.08 -26.95 -31.80
N THR A 437 5.13 -27.85 -32.04
CA THR A 437 3.77 -27.80 -31.48
C THR A 437 3.62 -28.63 -30.21
N ASN A 438 4.70 -29.25 -29.74
CA ASN A 438 4.74 -30.00 -28.50
C ASN A 438 4.50 -29.08 -27.29
N ARG A 439 3.97 -29.66 -26.19
CA ARG A 439 3.76 -28.95 -24.92
C ARG A 439 5.00 -28.86 -24.05
N ASP A 440 6.03 -29.64 -24.35
CA ASP A 440 7.31 -29.59 -23.66
C ASP A 440 8.24 -28.58 -24.34
N ASP A 441 8.48 -27.45 -23.66
CA ASP A 441 9.37 -26.39 -24.12
C ASP A 441 10.76 -26.91 -24.49
N ALA A 442 11.27 -27.95 -23.80
CA ALA A 442 12.58 -28.49 -24.11
C ALA A 442 12.63 -29.14 -25.50
N ILE A 443 11.53 -29.76 -25.93
CA ILE A 443 11.38 -30.34 -27.28
C ILE A 443 11.30 -29.21 -28.31
N VAL A 444 10.46 -28.21 -28.04
CA VAL A 444 10.26 -27.05 -28.93
C VAL A 444 11.58 -26.31 -29.17
N PHE A 445 12.29 -25.92 -28.10
CA PHE A 445 13.56 -25.21 -28.21
C PHE A 445 14.71 -26.10 -28.69
N GLY A 446 14.62 -27.42 -28.54
CA GLY A 446 15.56 -28.37 -29.13
C GLY A 446 15.41 -28.49 -30.65
N ALA A 447 14.18 -28.46 -31.16
CA ALA A 447 13.87 -28.53 -32.59
C ALA A 447 14.13 -27.21 -33.33
N LEU A 448 13.97 -26.07 -32.65
CA LEU A 448 14.02 -24.74 -33.25
C LEU A 448 15.29 -24.43 -34.08
N PRO A 449 16.52 -24.76 -33.65
CA PRO A 449 17.72 -24.49 -34.44
C PRO A 449 17.77 -25.27 -35.76
N LEU A 450 17.27 -26.51 -35.77
CA LEU A 450 17.22 -27.34 -36.98
C LEU A 450 16.12 -26.86 -37.93
N PHE A 451 15.01 -26.37 -37.38
CA PHE A 451 13.96 -25.74 -38.16
C PHE A 451 14.43 -24.48 -38.88
N GLN A 452 15.14 -23.58 -38.19
CA GLN A 452 15.66 -22.34 -38.77
C GLN A 452 16.62 -22.60 -39.96
N GLY A 453 17.42 -23.67 -39.89
CA GLY A 453 18.39 -24.01 -40.94
C GLY A 453 17.84 -24.89 -42.07
N LEU A 454 16.60 -25.38 -41.97
CA LEU A 454 16.11 -26.49 -42.81
C LEU A 454 16.14 -26.19 -44.31
N LEU A 455 15.68 -25.00 -44.72
CA LEU A 455 15.54 -24.63 -46.14
C LEU A 455 16.79 -23.95 -46.71
N SER A 456 17.73 -23.53 -45.85
CA SER A 456 18.85 -22.67 -46.25
C SER A 456 19.73 -23.30 -47.32
N ASN A 457 20.14 -24.56 -47.14
CA ASN A 457 21.01 -25.26 -48.09
C ASN A 457 20.30 -25.57 -49.41
N HIS A 458 19.00 -25.79 -49.36
CA HIS A 458 18.20 -26.03 -50.57
C HIS A 458 18.15 -24.75 -51.40
N PHE A 459 17.69 -23.65 -50.79
CA PHE A 459 17.51 -22.36 -51.46
C PHE A 459 18.80 -21.79 -52.06
N THR A 460 19.95 -22.00 -51.40
CA THR A 460 21.24 -21.52 -51.89
C THR A 460 21.93 -22.47 -52.87
N GLY A 461 21.46 -23.71 -52.99
CA GLY A 461 22.03 -24.76 -53.84
C GLY A 461 21.16 -25.11 -55.05
N LEU A 462 20.49 -26.28 -54.99
CA LEU A 462 19.71 -26.88 -56.10
C LEU A 462 18.72 -25.89 -56.71
N ASP A 463 18.15 -25.08 -55.85
CA ASP A 463 17.08 -24.16 -56.17
C ASP A 463 17.58 -22.94 -56.96
N LYS A 464 18.85 -22.54 -56.76
CA LYS A 464 19.53 -21.58 -57.63
C LYS A 464 19.96 -22.20 -58.95
N ASP A 465 20.46 -23.44 -58.92
CA ASP A 465 20.90 -24.16 -60.12
C ASP A 465 19.73 -24.34 -61.10
N PHE A 466 18.57 -24.75 -60.59
CA PHE A 466 17.35 -24.85 -61.38
C PHE A 466 16.93 -23.47 -61.91
N ALA A 467 16.97 -22.42 -61.09
CA ALA A 467 16.56 -21.09 -61.53
C ALA A 467 17.43 -20.52 -62.67
N LYS A 468 18.75 -20.75 -62.61
CA LYS A 468 19.68 -20.40 -63.71
C LYS A 468 19.32 -21.13 -65.00
N PHE A 469 19.02 -22.43 -64.90
CA PHE A 469 18.58 -23.22 -66.05
C PHE A 469 17.24 -22.70 -66.61
N PHE A 470 16.27 -22.47 -65.74
CA PHE A 470 14.94 -22.00 -66.10
C PHE A 470 14.98 -20.64 -66.81
N ALA A 471 15.74 -19.68 -66.28
CA ALA A 471 15.91 -18.37 -66.90
C ALA A 471 16.51 -18.47 -68.31
N LYS A 472 17.53 -19.33 -68.47
CA LYS A 472 18.18 -19.59 -69.77
C LYS A 472 17.21 -20.16 -70.80
N GLU A 473 16.42 -21.18 -70.43
CA GLU A 473 15.49 -21.84 -71.35
C GLU A 473 14.25 -20.98 -71.69
N THR A 474 13.81 -20.15 -70.75
CA THR A 474 12.63 -19.28 -70.97
C THR A 474 12.97 -17.92 -71.56
N GLY A 475 14.26 -17.57 -71.64
CA GLY A 475 14.72 -16.25 -72.08
C GLY A 475 14.36 -15.13 -71.12
N LEU A 476 14.08 -15.45 -69.84
CA LEU A 476 13.86 -14.45 -68.81
C LEU A 476 15.21 -13.84 -68.40
N GLU A 477 15.29 -12.51 -68.41
CA GLU A 477 16.41 -11.82 -67.77
C GLU A 477 16.29 -11.99 -66.25
N ILE A 478 17.37 -12.47 -65.63
CA ILE A 478 17.48 -12.51 -64.18
C ILE A 478 17.67 -11.06 -63.73
N ASP A 479 16.73 -10.53 -62.93
CA ASP A 479 16.68 -9.11 -62.54
C ASP A 479 17.94 -8.62 -61.79
N ARG A 480 18.86 -9.52 -61.45
CA ARG A 480 20.19 -9.22 -60.92
C ARG A 480 21.21 -10.21 -61.49
N PRO A 481 22.39 -9.76 -61.98
CA PRO A 481 23.43 -10.67 -62.39
C PRO A 481 23.91 -11.46 -61.17
N VAL A 482 23.61 -12.76 -61.14
CA VAL A 482 24.28 -13.70 -60.24
C VAL A 482 25.73 -13.73 -60.71
N ASP A 483 26.67 -13.28 -59.87
CA ASP A 483 28.10 -13.26 -60.21
C ASP A 483 28.52 -14.61 -60.85
N ASP A 484 28.90 -14.56 -62.13
CA ASP A 484 29.19 -15.69 -63.03
C ASP A 484 30.50 -16.43 -62.69
N GLN A 485 30.83 -16.64 -61.41
CA GLN A 485 32.06 -17.33 -61.00
C GLN A 485 31.92 -18.86 -60.86
N ILE A 486 30.77 -19.46 -61.19
CA ILE A 486 30.54 -20.92 -61.01
C ILE A 486 30.59 -21.70 -62.35
N ALA A 487 30.77 -21.03 -63.49
CA ALA A 487 30.87 -21.72 -64.79
C ALA A 487 32.16 -22.56 -64.96
N ASP A 488 33.19 -22.35 -64.13
CA ASP A 488 34.46 -23.09 -64.22
C ASP A 488 34.50 -24.39 -63.39
N VAL A 489 33.49 -24.69 -62.56
CA VAL A 489 33.52 -25.89 -61.70
C VAL A 489 33.01 -27.16 -62.42
N PHE A 490 32.08 -27.02 -63.38
CA PHE A 490 31.56 -28.17 -64.13
C PHE A 490 32.39 -28.53 -65.38
N ALA A 491 33.32 -27.67 -65.80
CA ALA A 491 34.24 -27.97 -66.89
C ALA A 491 35.47 -28.81 -66.43
N ILE A 492 35.70 -28.95 -65.13
CA ILE A 492 36.87 -29.67 -64.58
C ILE A 492 36.61 -31.18 -64.46
N ASP A 493 35.37 -31.61 -64.19
CA ASP A 493 35.04 -33.05 -64.05
C ASP A 493 35.06 -33.80 -65.39
N GLU A 494 34.66 -33.18 -66.50
CA GLU A 494 34.76 -33.81 -67.85
C GLU A 494 36.22 -33.92 -68.34
N GLN A 495 37.13 -33.12 -67.80
CA GLN A 495 38.53 -33.10 -68.21
C GLN A 495 39.43 -34.01 -67.34
N GLU A 496 39.00 -34.34 -66.12
CA GLU A 496 39.62 -35.41 -65.31
C GLU A 496 39.17 -36.82 -65.72
N GLU A 497 37.95 -36.99 -66.25
CA GLU A 497 37.48 -38.30 -66.73
C GLU A 497 38.04 -38.67 -68.13
N MET A 498 38.44 -37.69 -68.94
CA MET A 498 39.21 -37.94 -70.18
C MET A 498 40.71 -38.19 -69.96
N ASN A 499 41.23 -37.95 -68.76
CA ASN A 499 42.65 -38.15 -68.40
C ASN A 499 42.89 -39.34 -67.44
N ARG A 500 41.87 -40.18 -67.21
CA ARG A 500 41.99 -41.53 -66.64
C ARG A 500 41.64 -42.58 -67.70
#